data_AF-A0A9D7H131-F1
#
_entry.id   AF-A0A9D7H131-F1
#
_cell.length_a   1.000
_cell.length_b   1.000
_cell.length_c   1.000
_cell.angle_alpha   90.00
_cell.angle_beta   90.00
_cell.angle_gamma   90.00
#
_symmetry.space_group_name_H-M   'P 1'
#
loop_
_entity.id
_entity.type
_entity.pdbx_description
1 polymer ?
#
loop_
_entity_poly.entity_id
_entity_poly.type
_entity_poly.pdbx_seq_one_letter_code
_entity_poly.pdbx_strand_id
1 'polypeptide(L)'
;MNVRSRLFAIVLSAAAASALSISAPTPAEAAPGDIDLDKADPRAMALLGDLFSALSIADENESAKACLKIVHVSLMNPSRSDLSKDLRRFSFKKAHDNAKFYANPVKVTRIRPKAITGIGAKSNGTAELGQVVDYFVSKKEGAGGLPAPVQVFFPQGGGEPKIAYLGSI
;
A
#
# COMPACT_ATOMS: atom_id res chain seq x y z
N MET A 1 59.75 -16.04 58.95
CA MET A 1 59.10 -15.77 60.26
C MET A 1 58.34 -14.47 60.16
N ASN A 2 57.22 -14.36 60.91
CA ASN A 2 56.29 -13.22 61.06
C ASN A 2 55.14 -13.24 60.04
N VAL A 3 53.95 -13.79 60.28
CA VAL A 3 53.03 -13.76 61.44
C VAL A 3 52.39 -12.38 61.68
N ARG A 4 51.06 -12.37 61.46
CA ARG A 4 49.97 -11.60 62.13
C ARG A 4 49.55 -10.22 61.61
N SER A 5 48.30 -10.24 61.13
CA SER A 5 47.14 -9.55 61.72
C SER A 5 46.93 -8.08 61.34
N ARG A 6 45.77 -7.80 60.74
CA ARG A 6 44.79 -6.82 61.25
C ARG A 6 43.46 -6.93 60.50
N LEU A 7 42.41 -7.19 61.27
CA LEU A 7 41.00 -6.92 60.95
C LEU A 7 40.86 -5.48 60.42
N PHE A 8 40.06 -5.29 59.37
CA PHE A 8 39.19 -4.12 59.26
C PHE A 8 37.94 -4.53 58.50
N ALA A 9 36.82 -4.60 59.23
CA ALA A 9 35.49 -4.70 58.66
C ALA A 9 35.12 -3.34 58.06
N ILE A 10 34.78 -3.33 56.78
CA ILE A 10 34.12 -2.19 56.13
C ILE A 10 32.85 -2.75 55.50
N VAL A 11 31.73 -2.45 56.13
CA VAL A 11 30.39 -2.64 55.58
C VAL A 11 30.22 -1.59 54.48
N LEU A 12 30.27 -2.03 53.22
CA LEU A 12 30.00 -1.18 52.08
C LEU A 12 28.58 -1.46 51.56
N SER A 13 27.65 -0.60 51.92
CA SER A 13 26.30 -0.57 51.37
C SER A 13 26.36 -0.25 49.87
N ALA A 14 26.02 -1.22 49.02
CA ALA A 14 25.81 -1.01 47.60
C ALA A 14 24.31 -0.79 47.33
N ALA A 15 23.89 0.48 47.33
CA ALA A 15 22.62 0.90 46.75
C ALA A 15 22.81 1.07 45.24
N ALA A 16 22.48 0.05 44.47
CA ALA A 16 22.44 0.15 43.01
C ALA A 16 21.14 0.85 42.59
N ALA A 17 21.24 2.14 42.27
CA ALA A 17 20.16 2.91 41.66
C ALA A 17 19.94 2.42 40.22
N SER A 18 18.77 1.83 39.97
CA SER A 18 18.30 1.49 38.62
C SER A 18 18.09 2.77 37.82
N ALA A 19 18.96 3.02 36.85
CA ALA A 19 18.76 4.04 35.84
C ALA A 19 17.64 3.60 34.89
N LEU A 20 16.46 4.19 35.02
CA LEU A 20 15.40 4.12 34.03
C LEU A 20 15.84 4.91 32.79
N SER A 21 16.23 4.20 31.73
CA SER A 21 16.40 4.75 30.39
C SER A 21 15.04 5.26 29.90
N ILE A 22 14.85 6.57 29.94
CA ILE A 22 13.72 7.24 29.30
C ILE A 22 14.01 7.23 27.80
N SER A 23 13.46 6.24 27.09
CA SER A 23 13.46 6.24 25.63
C SER A 23 12.55 7.38 25.17
N ALA A 24 13.13 8.42 24.56
CA ALA A 24 12.37 9.46 23.89
C ALA A 24 11.47 8.83 22.81
N PRO A 25 10.20 9.26 22.66
CA PRO A 25 9.42 8.89 21.51
C PRO A 25 10.04 9.56 20.28
N THR A 26 10.55 8.74 19.36
CA THR A 26 10.90 9.18 18.01
C THR A 26 9.70 9.87 17.37
N PRO A 27 9.88 10.99 16.64
CA PRO A 27 8.80 11.61 15.88
C PRO A 27 8.23 10.56 14.92
N ALA A 28 6.94 10.26 15.06
CA ALA A 28 6.21 9.51 14.06
C ALA A 28 6.35 10.28 12.74
N GLU A 29 7.11 9.69 11.81
CA GLU A 29 7.22 10.15 10.44
C GLU A 29 5.80 10.36 9.91
N ALA A 30 5.45 11.61 9.66
CA ALA A 30 4.12 11.99 9.23
C ALA A 30 3.80 11.21 7.96
N ALA A 31 2.84 10.29 8.03
CA ALA A 31 2.21 9.75 6.85
C ALA A 31 1.82 10.95 5.97
N PRO A 32 2.12 10.94 4.66
CA PRO A 32 1.78 12.08 3.81
C PRO A 32 0.30 12.37 3.99
N GLY A 33 -0.02 13.61 4.38
CA GLY A 33 -1.40 14.04 4.57
C GLY A 33 -2.21 13.84 3.29
N ASP A 34 -3.53 13.74 3.44
CA ASP A 34 -4.41 13.61 2.29
C ASP A 34 -4.23 14.85 1.38
N ILE A 35 -4.04 14.64 0.08
CA ILE A 35 -3.90 15.74 -0.90
C ILE A 35 -5.28 16.19 -1.35
N ASP A 36 -5.42 17.48 -1.63
CA ASP A 36 -6.59 18.05 -2.29
C ASP A 36 -6.90 17.32 -3.59
N LEU A 37 -8.19 17.09 -3.84
CA LEU A 37 -8.70 16.45 -5.05
C LEU A 37 -8.31 17.20 -6.32
N ASP A 38 -8.12 18.52 -6.23
CA ASP A 38 -7.68 19.37 -7.33
C ASP A 38 -6.24 19.09 -7.78
N LYS A 39 -5.45 18.37 -6.98
CA LYS A 39 -4.10 17.91 -7.32
C LYS A 39 -4.09 16.46 -7.83
N ALA A 40 -5.26 15.88 -8.11
CA ALA A 40 -5.33 14.56 -8.74
C ALA A 40 -4.65 14.58 -10.11
N ASP A 41 -3.66 13.72 -10.32
CA ASP A 41 -3.07 13.55 -11.65
C ASP A 41 -4.15 13.02 -12.62
N PRO A 42 -4.43 13.73 -13.73
CA PRO A 42 -5.47 13.33 -14.68
C PRO A 42 -5.18 11.96 -15.32
N ARG A 43 -3.91 11.54 -15.39
CA ARG A 43 -3.53 10.20 -15.88
C ARG A 43 -4.03 9.11 -14.96
N ALA A 44 -4.00 9.33 -13.64
CA ALA A 44 -4.54 8.37 -12.68
C ALA A 44 -6.07 8.31 -12.73
N MET A 45 -6.74 9.45 -12.94
CA MET A 45 -8.20 9.48 -13.10
C MET A 45 -8.65 8.71 -14.35
N ALA A 46 -7.94 8.86 -15.47
CA ALA A 46 -8.17 8.07 -16.68
C ALA A 46 -7.94 6.57 -16.42
N LEU A 47 -6.82 6.22 -15.77
CA LEU A 47 -6.48 4.84 -15.40
C LEU A 47 -7.55 4.18 -14.52
N LEU A 48 -8.09 4.92 -13.54
CA LEU A 48 -9.19 4.44 -12.70
C LEU A 48 -10.46 4.23 -13.53
N GLY A 49 -10.77 5.16 -14.44
CA GLY A 49 -11.89 5.00 -15.38
C GLY A 49 -11.77 3.74 -16.23
N ASP A 50 -10.60 3.51 -16.80
CA ASP A 50 -10.30 2.30 -17.60
C ASP A 50 -10.37 1.03 -16.75
N LEU A 51 -9.93 1.10 -15.48
CA LEU A 51 -10.01 -0.01 -14.55
C LEU A 51 -11.46 -0.40 -14.23
N PHE A 52 -12.31 0.57 -13.89
CA PHE A 52 -13.73 0.29 -13.61
C PHE A 52 -14.49 -0.12 -14.86
N SER A 53 -14.11 0.41 -16.02
CA SER A 53 -14.62 -0.05 -17.32
C SER A 53 -14.25 -1.52 -17.56
N ALA A 54 -13.00 -1.89 -17.31
CA ALA A 54 -12.53 -3.28 -17.41
C ALA A 54 -13.23 -4.21 -16.39
N LEU A 55 -13.44 -3.74 -15.16
CA LEU A 55 -14.16 -4.50 -14.12
C LEU A 55 -15.67 -4.63 -14.38
N SER A 56 -16.24 -3.76 -15.21
CA SER A 56 -17.67 -3.80 -15.58
C SER A 56 -17.98 -4.81 -16.69
N ILE A 57 -16.99 -5.47 -17.27
CA ILE A 57 -17.17 -6.55 -18.26
C ILE A 57 -17.84 -7.74 -17.57
N ALA A 58 -18.91 -8.29 -18.16
CA ALA A 58 -19.70 -9.35 -17.52
C ALA A 58 -18.90 -10.65 -17.27
N ASP A 59 -17.97 -10.99 -18.16
CA ASP A 59 -17.10 -12.17 -18.02
C ASP A 59 -15.86 -11.87 -17.16
N GLU A 60 -15.68 -12.64 -16.08
CA GLU A 60 -14.57 -12.50 -15.12
C GLU A 60 -13.20 -12.68 -15.81
N ASN A 61 -13.09 -13.58 -16.79
CA ASN A 61 -11.83 -13.89 -17.46
C ASN A 61 -11.46 -12.79 -18.46
N GLU A 62 -12.43 -12.28 -19.20
CA GLU A 62 -12.22 -11.14 -20.10
C GLU A 62 -11.89 -9.86 -19.32
N SER A 63 -12.57 -9.64 -18.19
CA SER A 63 -12.27 -8.54 -17.28
C SER A 63 -10.83 -8.62 -16.75
N ALA A 64 -10.39 -9.81 -16.34
CA ALA A 64 -9.02 -10.02 -15.85
C ALA A 64 -7.99 -9.71 -16.94
N LYS A 65 -8.24 -10.13 -18.19
CA LYS A 65 -7.37 -9.84 -19.35
C LYS A 65 -7.34 -8.36 -19.70
N ALA A 66 -8.47 -7.66 -19.61
CA ALA A 66 -8.51 -6.21 -19.81
C ALA A 66 -7.68 -5.48 -18.75
N CYS A 67 -7.75 -5.94 -17.49
CA CYS A 67 -6.95 -5.39 -16.39
C CYS A 67 -5.45 -5.58 -16.59
N LEU A 68 -4.98 -6.61 -17.33
CA LEU A 68 -3.55 -6.85 -17.58
C LEU A 68 -2.83 -5.66 -18.23
N LYS A 69 -3.54 -4.84 -19.01
CA LYS A 69 -2.95 -3.65 -19.66
C LYS A 69 -2.69 -2.50 -18.69
N ILE A 70 -3.40 -2.51 -17.56
CA ILE A 70 -3.51 -1.38 -16.62
C ILE A 70 -2.74 -1.68 -15.31
N VAL A 71 -2.68 -2.96 -14.92
CA VAL A 71 -2.02 -3.40 -13.68
C VAL A 71 -0.50 -3.52 -13.83
N HIS A 72 0.19 -3.33 -12.72
CA HIS A 72 1.63 -3.54 -12.66
C HIS A 72 2.01 -5.03 -12.81
N VAL A 73 3.20 -5.31 -13.37
CA VAL A 73 3.69 -6.68 -13.62
C VAL A 73 3.80 -7.53 -12.35
N SER A 74 3.94 -6.88 -11.18
CA SER A 74 3.94 -7.55 -9.87
C SER A 74 2.63 -8.25 -9.52
N LEU A 75 1.52 -7.85 -10.15
CA LEU A 75 0.18 -8.42 -9.94
C LEU A 75 -0.12 -9.57 -10.90
N MET A 76 0.76 -9.81 -11.88
CA MET A 76 0.60 -10.84 -12.89
C MET A 76 1.22 -12.16 -12.44
N ASN A 77 0.83 -13.24 -13.10
CA ASN A 77 1.52 -14.52 -12.99
C ASN A 77 2.93 -14.42 -13.63
N PRO A 78 3.87 -15.33 -13.32
CA PRO A 78 5.21 -15.31 -13.90
C PRO A 78 5.20 -15.40 -15.44
N SER A 79 4.19 -16.03 -16.03
CA SER A 79 3.99 -16.12 -17.49
C SER A 79 3.42 -14.85 -18.13
N ARG A 80 3.04 -13.83 -17.33
CA ARG A 80 2.38 -12.58 -17.75
C ARG A 80 1.12 -12.75 -18.60
N SER A 81 0.49 -13.92 -18.54
CA SER A 81 -0.70 -14.25 -19.34
C SER A 81 -2.01 -13.99 -18.58
N ASP A 82 -1.95 -13.98 -17.25
CA ASP A 82 -3.09 -13.79 -16.35
C ASP A 82 -2.65 -13.10 -15.05
N LEU A 83 -3.62 -12.62 -14.27
CA LEU A 83 -3.40 -12.17 -12.89
C LEU A 83 -2.86 -13.31 -12.02
N SER A 84 -2.12 -12.96 -10.96
CA SER A 84 -1.63 -13.96 -10.01
C SER A 84 -2.78 -14.74 -9.37
N LYS A 85 -2.56 -16.03 -9.08
CA LYS A 85 -3.62 -16.92 -8.56
C LYS A 85 -4.26 -16.37 -7.28
N ASP A 86 -3.43 -15.86 -6.37
CA ASP A 86 -3.90 -15.26 -5.11
C ASP A 86 -4.70 -13.98 -5.35
N LEU A 87 -4.22 -13.09 -6.22
CA LEU A 87 -4.96 -11.87 -6.54
C LEU A 87 -6.32 -12.20 -7.17
N ARG A 88 -6.35 -13.17 -8.08
CA ARG A 88 -7.59 -13.59 -8.75
C ARG A 88 -8.61 -14.13 -7.74
N ARG A 89 -8.16 -15.00 -6.83
CA ARG A 89 -9.01 -15.66 -5.83
C ARG A 89 -9.53 -14.71 -4.74
N PHE A 90 -8.68 -13.80 -4.25
CA PHE A 90 -8.99 -13.03 -3.04
C PHE A 90 -9.41 -11.58 -3.30
N SER A 91 -8.82 -10.92 -4.30
CA SER A 91 -9.09 -9.50 -4.58
C SER A 91 -9.95 -9.30 -5.80
N PHE A 92 -9.56 -9.88 -6.94
CA PHE A 92 -10.17 -9.60 -8.25
C PHE A 92 -11.64 -10.01 -8.30
N LYS A 93 -11.96 -11.23 -7.84
CA LYS A 93 -13.34 -11.71 -7.79
C LYS A 93 -14.27 -10.74 -7.06
N LYS A 94 -13.83 -10.25 -5.90
CA LYS A 94 -14.59 -9.25 -5.13
C LYS A 94 -14.66 -7.91 -5.85
N ALA A 95 -13.55 -7.46 -6.43
CA ALA A 95 -13.50 -6.20 -7.17
C ALA A 95 -14.46 -6.18 -8.37
N HIS A 96 -14.54 -7.30 -9.10
CA HIS A 96 -15.45 -7.51 -10.21
C HIS A 96 -16.91 -7.52 -9.74
N ASP A 97 -17.24 -8.33 -8.72
CA ASP A 97 -18.59 -8.41 -8.15
C ASP A 97 -19.07 -7.05 -7.59
N ASN A 98 -18.15 -6.26 -7.05
CA ASN A 98 -18.43 -4.98 -6.41
C ASN A 98 -18.34 -3.78 -7.35
N ALA A 99 -17.80 -3.92 -8.58
CA ALA A 99 -17.67 -2.83 -9.54
C ALA A 99 -18.99 -2.07 -9.77
N LYS A 100 -20.11 -2.80 -9.78
CA LYS A 100 -21.48 -2.27 -9.91
C LYS A 100 -21.94 -1.31 -8.79
N PHE A 101 -21.24 -1.28 -7.66
CA PHE A 101 -21.53 -0.39 -6.54
C PHE A 101 -20.77 0.94 -6.62
N TYR A 102 -19.82 1.07 -7.54
CA TYR A 102 -19.03 2.28 -7.72
C TYR A 102 -19.66 3.22 -8.75
N ALA A 103 -19.38 4.52 -8.60
CA ALA A 103 -19.84 5.52 -9.54
C ALA A 103 -19.08 5.40 -10.87
N ASN A 104 -19.82 5.43 -11.99
CA ASN A 104 -19.26 5.58 -13.33
C ASN A 104 -19.88 6.84 -13.96
N PRO A 105 -19.13 7.95 -14.14
CA PRO A 105 -17.68 8.11 -14.02
C PRO A 105 -17.14 8.06 -12.57
N VAL A 106 -15.90 7.62 -12.42
CA VAL A 106 -15.20 7.43 -11.13
C VAL A 106 -15.14 8.74 -10.35
N LYS A 107 -15.75 8.77 -9.16
CA LYS A 107 -15.69 9.91 -8.24
C LYS A 107 -14.68 9.64 -7.13
N VAL A 108 -13.55 10.33 -7.13
CA VAL A 108 -12.56 10.24 -6.04
C VAL A 108 -12.94 11.20 -4.91
N THR A 109 -12.93 10.71 -3.68
CA THR A 109 -13.24 11.52 -2.47
C THR A 109 -12.01 11.88 -1.66
N ARG A 110 -10.94 11.10 -1.76
CA ARG A 110 -9.70 11.35 -1.04
C ARG A 110 -8.50 10.81 -1.80
N ILE A 111 -7.38 11.50 -1.72
CA ILE A 111 -6.11 11.06 -2.31
C ILE A 111 -5.09 11.02 -1.19
N ARG A 112 -4.45 9.88 -1.00
CA ARG A 112 -3.41 9.72 0.01
C ARG A 112 -2.14 9.24 -0.67
N PRO A 113 -1.14 10.12 -0.88
CA PRO A 113 0.13 9.68 -1.37
C PRO A 113 0.80 8.87 -0.25
N LYS A 114 1.49 7.82 -0.62
CA LYS A 114 2.37 7.07 0.28
C LYS A 114 3.81 7.45 -0.01
N ALA A 115 4.69 7.01 0.88
CA ALA A 115 6.12 7.09 0.67
C ALA A 115 6.50 6.41 -0.67
N ILE A 116 7.60 6.91 -1.25
CA ILE A 116 8.21 6.28 -2.41
C ILE A 116 8.62 4.87 -2.00
N THR A 117 8.10 3.88 -2.72
CA THR A 117 8.32 2.47 -2.43
C THR A 117 8.63 1.71 -3.71
N GLY A 118 9.43 0.65 -3.60
CA GLY A 118 9.66 -0.27 -4.69
C GLY A 118 8.50 -1.25 -4.80
N ILE A 119 7.86 -1.32 -5.96
CA ILE A 119 6.90 -2.39 -6.26
C ILE A 119 7.57 -3.46 -7.11
N GLY A 120 7.30 -4.72 -6.76
CA GLY A 120 7.80 -5.88 -7.48
C GLY A 120 8.98 -6.57 -6.79
N ALA A 121 9.31 -7.77 -7.26
CA ALA A 121 10.37 -8.56 -6.68
C ALA A 121 11.68 -8.29 -7.43
N LYS A 122 12.74 -7.90 -6.69
CA LYS A 122 14.10 -7.83 -7.25
C LYS A 122 14.51 -9.15 -7.91
N SER A 123 14.07 -10.28 -7.34
CA SER A 123 14.34 -11.63 -7.83
C SER A 123 13.82 -11.90 -9.24
N ASN A 124 12.79 -11.18 -9.70
CA ASN A 124 12.16 -11.40 -11.00
C ASN A 124 12.37 -10.23 -11.98
N GLY A 125 13.25 -9.27 -11.66
CA GLY A 125 13.55 -8.11 -12.50
C GLY A 125 12.37 -7.15 -12.70
N THR A 126 11.32 -7.25 -11.88
CA THR A 126 10.12 -6.41 -11.95
C THR A 126 10.08 -5.32 -10.88
N ALA A 127 11.20 -5.11 -10.19
CA ALA A 127 11.33 -4.07 -9.17
C ALA A 127 11.39 -2.69 -9.84
N GLU A 128 10.27 -1.96 -9.79
CA GLU A 128 10.19 -0.56 -10.20
C GLU A 128 10.10 0.30 -8.93
N LEU A 129 10.89 1.38 -8.88
CA LEU A 129 10.85 2.35 -7.78
C LEU A 129 9.95 3.52 -8.17
N GLY A 130 9.05 3.90 -7.28
CA GLY A 130 8.06 4.92 -7.57
C GLY A 130 7.22 5.29 -6.38
N GLN A 131 6.28 6.20 -6.57
CA GLN A 131 5.36 6.65 -5.54
C GLN A 131 4.04 5.90 -5.65
N VAL A 132 3.58 5.30 -4.55
CA VAL A 132 2.23 4.75 -4.49
C VAL A 132 1.30 5.83 -3.98
N VAL A 133 0.13 5.97 -4.60
CA VAL A 133 -0.91 6.91 -4.20
C VAL A 133 -2.21 6.15 -4.08
N ASP A 134 -2.84 6.20 -2.92
CA ASP A 134 -4.16 5.62 -2.68
C ASP A 134 -5.24 6.62 -3.11
N TYR A 135 -6.01 6.27 -4.13
CA TYR A 135 -7.19 7.01 -4.57
C TYR A 135 -8.44 6.37 -3.98
N PHE A 136 -9.16 7.09 -3.13
CA PHE A 136 -10.40 6.61 -2.53
C PHE A 136 -11.56 6.86 -3.48
N VAL A 137 -12.09 5.80 -4.06
CA VAL A 137 -13.19 5.87 -5.02
C VAL A 137 -14.52 5.72 -4.30
N SER A 138 -15.44 6.62 -4.63
CA SER A 138 -16.76 6.70 -4.03
C SER A 138 -17.72 5.73 -4.67
N LYS A 139 -18.61 5.20 -3.85
CA LYS A 139 -19.73 4.39 -4.30
C LYS A 139 -20.81 5.26 -4.95
N LYS A 140 -21.66 4.64 -5.78
CA LYS A 140 -22.83 5.30 -6.36
C LYS A 140 -23.81 5.73 -5.26
N GLU A 141 -24.61 6.75 -5.54
CA GLU A 141 -25.64 7.20 -4.60
C GLU A 141 -26.62 6.06 -4.29
N GLY A 142 -26.87 5.82 -3.00
CA GLY A 142 -27.68 4.71 -2.52
C GLY A 142 -26.93 3.39 -2.27
N ALA A 143 -25.65 3.26 -2.67
CA ALA A 143 -24.83 2.13 -2.27
C ALA A 143 -24.14 2.41 -0.93
N GLY A 144 -24.49 1.63 0.11
CA GLY A 144 -23.89 1.75 1.43
C GLY A 144 -22.40 1.38 1.47
N GLY A 145 -21.64 2.07 2.33
CA GLY A 145 -20.26 1.73 2.67
C GLY A 145 -19.26 2.86 2.46
N LEU A 146 -18.06 2.67 2.99
CA LEU A 146 -16.94 3.61 2.86
C LEU A 146 -16.33 3.56 1.45
N PRO A 147 -15.72 4.67 0.98
CA PRO A 147 -15.00 4.69 -0.28
C PRO A 147 -13.79 3.75 -0.22
N ALA A 148 -13.52 3.06 -1.34
CA ALA A 148 -12.49 2.04 -1.38
C ALA A 148 -11.17 2.59 -1.93
N PRO A 149 -10.03 2.28 -1.29
CA PRO A 149 -8.72 2.72 -1.79
C PRO A 149 -8.29 1.86 -2.98
N VAL A 150 -8.02 2.52 -4.10
CA VAL A 150 -7.32 1.94 -5.25
C VAL A 150 -5.91 2.49 -5.27
N GLN A 151 -4.91 1.60 -5.25
CA GLN A 151 -3.52 2.04 -5.19
C GLN A 151 -2.98 2.20 -6.61
N VAL A 152 -2.59 3.41 -6.96
CA VAL A 152 -1.96 3.77 -8.23
C VAL A 152 -0.48 3.98 -7.98
N PHE A 153 0.38 3.33 -8.75
CA PHE A 153 1.82 3.46 -8.69
C PHE A 153 2.30 4.38 -9.81
N PHE A 154 3.08 5.39 -9.42
CA PHE A 154 3.75 6.33 -10.30
C PHE A 154 5.24 6.01 -10.33
N PRO A 155 5.79 5.48 -11.43
CA PRO A 155 7.21 5.18 -11.52
C PRO A 155 8.05 6.48 -11.44
N GLN A 156 9.15 6.45 -10.68
CA GLN A 156 10.02 7.62 -10.49
C GLN A 156 10.64 8.11 -11.81
N GLY A 157 10.76 7.24 -12.81
CA GLY A 157 11.24 7.57 -14.15
C GLY A 157 10.25 8.36 -15.01
N GLY A 158 9.10 8.80 -14.47
CA GLY A 158 8.10 9.57 -15.20
C GLY A 158 7.27 8.74 -16.20
N GLY A 159 7.35 7.42 -16.12
CA GLY A 159 6.55 6.50 -16.92
C GLY A 159 5.04 6.57 -16.60
N GLU A 160 4.25 5.83 -17.37
CA GLU A 160 2.80 5.79 -17.18
C GLU A 160 2.43 5.20 -15.81
N PRO A 161 1.45 5.79 -15.11
CA PRO A 161 0.97 5.25 -13.85
C PRO A 161 0.30 3.90 -14.09
N LYS A 162 0.52 2.95 -13.17
CA LYS A 162 -0.02 1.58 -13.24
C LYS A 162 -0.79 1.27 -11.96
N ILE A 163 -1.73 0.35 -12.02
CA ILE A 163 -2.43 -0.10 -10.81
C ILE A 163 -1.50 -1.00 -10.01
N ALA A 164 -1.12 -0.50 -8.83
CA ALA A 164 -0.23 -1.13 -7.87
C ALA A 164 -0.90 -2.28 -7.13
N TYR A 165 -2.16 -2.05 -6.78
CA TYR A 165 -2.96 -2.97 -6.01
C TYR A 165 -4.44 -2.68 -6.24
N LEU A 166 -5.14 -3.70 -6.72
CA LEU A 166 -6.59 -3.81 -6.63
C LEU A 166 -6.89 -4.51 -5.30
N GLY A 167 -7.39 -3.75 -4.33
CA GLY A 167 -7.89 -4.33 -3.09
C GLY A 167 -9.20 -5.10 -3.29
N SER A 168 -9.76 -5.57 -2.19
CA SER A 168 -11.18 -5.93 -2.14
C SER A 168 -12.01 -4.65 -2.14
N ILE A 169 -12.09 -4.00 -3.31
CA ILE A 169 -13.11 -2.97 -3.56
C ILE A 169 -14.47 -3.64 -3.69
#